data_AF-A0AA41Z565-F1
#
_entry.id   AF-A0AA41Z565-F1
#
_cell.length_a   1.000
_cell.length_b   1.000
_cell.length_c   1.000
_cell.angle_alpha   90.00
_cell.angle_beta   90.00
_cell.angle_gamma   90.00
#
_symmetry.space_group_name_H-M   'P 1'
#
loop_
_entity.id
_entity.type
_entity.pdbx_description
1 polymer ?
#
loop_
_entity_poly.entity_id
_entity_poly.type
_entity_poly.pdbx_seq_one_letter_code
_entity_poly.pdbx_strand_id
1 'polypeptide(L)'
;MNKISLAALPFAMIAIVSGSHAKAAEAPAASPAATVPAPPADFSIDQVPLSNAPLGKFPFFGLPPDYVPQNTTKAPQFGHFLFWTGKALKDVEGETFMVTIVAKPDGKEFSSYVLKKNMEALFQQAGAVKISDGKIPDDALKTIPDDVRGDLIMGLGDVWNNPAET
;
A
#
# COMPACT_ATOMS: atom_id res chain seq x y z
N MET A 1 50.73 8.95 27.66
CA MET A 1 49.90 10.14 27.33
C MET A 1 48.60 9.61 26.74
N ASN A 2 47.56 9.49 27.58
CA ASN A 2 46.39 10.39 27.69
C ASN A 2 45.37 10.13 26.57
N LYS A 3 44.09 9.79 26.79
CA LYS A 3 43.23 9.49 27.95
C LYS A 3 42.03 8.67 27.44
N ILE A 4 41.47 7.84 28.32
CA ILE A 4 40.14 7.22 28.25
C ILE A 4 39.06 8.33 28.29
N SER A 5 37.95 8.16 27.57
CA SER A 5 36.64 8.50 28.13
C SER A 5 35.53 7.61 27.55
N LEU A 6 35.02 6.76 28.45
CA LEU A 6 33.77 6.01 28.42
C LEU A 6 32.62 6.94 28.85
N ALA A 7 31.39 6.42 28.74
CA ALA A 7 30.19 6.79 29.50
C ALA A 7 29.35 7.94 28.90
N ALA A 8 28.02 7.94 28.95
CA ALA A 8 27.05 7.02 29.51
C ALA A 8 25.65 7.46 29.02
N LEU A 9 24.71 6.50 28.92
CA LEU A 9 23.29 6.81 29.11
C LEU A 9 23.09 7.41 30.51
N PRO A 10 22.16 8.35 30.65
CA PRO A 10 21.32 8.36 31.83
C PRO A 10 19.86 8.19 31.45
N PHE A 11 19.30 7.13 32.01
CA PHE A 11 17.91 7.02 32.43
C PHE A 11 17.68 8.00 33.59
N ALA A 12 16.65 8.85 33.53
CA ALA A 12 16.08 9.59 34.65
C ALA A 12 14.97 10.53 34.11
N MET A 13 13.84 10.79 34.76
CA MET A 13 13.20 10.29 35.99
C MET A 13 11.85 11.04 36.03
N ILE A 14 10.75 10.36 36.33
CA ILE A 14 9.50 11.06 36.69
C ILE A 14 9.69 11.60 38.11
N ALA A 15 9.53 12.92 38.28
CA ALA A 15 9.41 13.55 39.59
C ALA A 15 8.04 14.21 39.68
N ILE A 16 7.17 13.65 40.52
CA ILE A 16 6.02 14.36 41.10
C ILE A 16 6.52 14.92 42.44
N VAL A 17 6.48 16.24 42.59
CA VAL A 17 6.56 16.89 43.90
C VAL A 17 5.41 17.88 44.02
N SER A 18 4.58 17.70 45.06
CA SER A 18 3.60 18.69 45.52
C SER A 18 4.22 19.51 46.66
N GLY A 19 4.10 20.84 46.60
CA GLY A 19 4.53 21.75 47.68
C GLY A 19 4.47 23.22 47.26
N SER A 20 3.70 24.03 47.99
CA SER A 20 3.07 25.30 47.61
C SER A 20 3.92 26.59 47.59
N HIS A 21 3.35 27.59 46.89
CA HIS A 21 3.52 29.07 46.94
C HIS A 21 4.77 29.75 46.32
N ALA A 22 4.61 30.28 45.10
CA ALA A 22 5.08 31.63 44.74
C ALA A 22 4.48 32.13 43.40
N LYS A 23 3.68 33.22 43.52
CA LYS A 23 3.44 34.36 42.62
C LYS A 23 3.46 34.19 41.08
N ALA A 24 2.33 34.57 40.48
CA ALA A 24 2.02 34.64 39.06
C ALA A 24 3.06 35.38 38.20
N ALA A 25 3.43 34.73 37.11
CA ALA A 25 3.88 35.36 35.87
C ALA A 25 2.97 34.83 34.75
N GLU A 26 2.21 35.72 34.13
CA GLU A 26 1.37 35.44 32.97
C GLU A 26 2.27 35.04 31.80
N ALA A 27 2.19 33.76 31.39
CA ALA A 27 2.77 33.26 30.15
C ALA A 27 1.76 33.47 29.00
N PRO A 28 2.22 33.83 27.79
CA PRO A 28 1.33 34.11 26.67
C PRO A 28 0.51 32.88 26.30
N ALA A 29 -0.77 33.10 26.00
CA ALA A 29 -1.75 32.08 25.65
C ALA A 29 -1.20 31.08 24.62
N ALA A 30 -1.20 29.79 24.98
CA ALA A 30 -0.92 28.70 24.07
C ALA A 30 -2.05 28.62 23.03
N SER A 31 -1.69 28.83 21.76
CA SER A 31 -2.53 28.55 20.61
C SER A 31 -2.97 27.07 20.66
N PRO A 32 -4.23 26.72 20.28
CA PRO A 32 -4.68 25.34 20.30
C PRO A 32 -3.76 24.47 19.45
N ALA A 33 -3.15 23.46 20.07
CA ALA A 33 -2.41 22.45 19.35
C ALA A 33 -3.35 21.81 18.32
N ALA A 34 -2.97 21.91 17.04
CA ALA A 34 -3.65 21.21 15.97
C ALA A 34 -3.72 19.73 16.35
N THR A 35 -4.95 19.19 16.43
CA THR A 35 -5.16 17.76 16.55
C THR A 35 -4.55 17.12 15.32
N VAL A 36 -3.44 16.41 15.52
CA VAL A 36 -2.88 15.52 14.50
C VAL A 36 -3.91 14.40 14.32
N PRO A 37 -4.43 14.16 13.10
CA PRO A 37 -5.34 13.05 12.87
C PRO A 37 -4.67 11.75 13.31
N ALA A 38 -5.42 10.89 14.00
CA ALA A 38 -4.94 9.56 14.34
C ALA A 38 -4.48 8.83 13.07
N PRO A 39 -3.40 8.03 13.13
CA PRO A 39 -2.99 7.19 12.00
C PRO A 39 -4.20 6.40 11.50
N PRO A 40 -4.35 6.19 10.17
CA PRO A 40 -5.42 5.35 9.65
C PRO A 40 -5.38 3.98 10.35
N ALA A 41 -6.52 3.29 10.50
CA ALA A 41 -6.46 1.91 10.99
C ALA A 41 -5.55 1.07 10.09
N ASP A 42 -4.88 0.06 10.65
CA ASP A 42 -4.14 -0.90 9.83
C ASP A 42 -5.14 -1.71 8.98
N PHE A 43 -4.82 -1.91 7.71
CA PHE A 43 -5.65 -2.68 6.81
C PHE A 43 -5.80 -4.13 7.31
N SER A 44 -7.04 -4.61 7.36
CA SER A 44 -7.38 -6.00 7.63
C SER A 44 -8.33 -6.52 6.54
N ILE A 45 -7.98 -7.64 5.93
CA ILE A 45 -8.78 -8.26 4.88
C ILE A 45 -10.16 -8.70 5.39
N ASP A 46 -10.27 -9.06 6.68
CA ASP A 46 -11.52 -9.48 7.32
C ASP A 46 -12.54 -8.34 7.44
N GLN A 47 -12.12 -7.10 7.23
CA GLN A 47 -12.98 -5.92 7.23
C GLN A 47 -13.48 -5.54 5.83
N VAL A 48 -12.98 -6.19 4.78
CA VAL A 48 -13.45 -5.96 3.41
C VAL A 48 -14.78 -6.68 3.23
N PRO A 49 -15.88 -5.97 2.87
CA PRO A 49 -17.17 -6.61 2.67
C PRO A 49 -17.10 -7.68 1.58
N LEU A 50 -17.70 -8.86 1.85
CA LEU A 50 -17.82 -9.89 0.83
C LEU A 50 -18.76 -9.42 -0.28
N SER A 51 -18.28 -9.45 -1.53
CA SER A 51 -19.10 -9.13 -2.68
C SER A 51 -20.11 -10.24 -2.97
N ASN A 52 -21.34 -9.83 -3.31
CA ASN A 52 -22.40 -10.72 -3.79
C ASN A 52 -22.56 -10.68 -5.32
N ALA A 53 -21.64 -10.03 -6.03
CA ALA A 53 -21.68 -9.95 -7.49
C ALA A 53 -21.42 -11.32 -8.13
N PRO A 54 -22.14 -11.69 -9.22
CA PRO A 54 -21.86 -12.92 -9.94
C PRO A 54 -20.61 -12.79 -10.81
N LEU A 55 -19.45 -13.24 -10.30
CA LEU A 55 -18.13 -13.06 -10.94
C LEU A 55 -17.79 -14.10 -12.03
N GLY A 56 -18.56 -15.18 -12.15
CA GLY A 56 -18.27 -16.25 -13.12
C GLY A 56 -17.09 -17.12 -12.72
N LYS A 57 -16.23 -17.49 -13.69
CA LYS A 57 -15.05 -18.34 -13.46
C LYS A 57 -13.80 -17.49 -13.34
N PHE A 58 -12.84 -17.94 -12.54
CA PHE A 58 -11.53 -17.33 -12.47
C PHE A 58 -10.75 -17.50 -13.80
N PRO A 59 -10.00 -16.49 -14.28
CA PRO A 59 -9.94 -15.12 -13.77
C PRO A 59 -11.27 -14.37 -14.01
N PHE A 60 -11.79 -13.72 -12.96
CA PHE A 60 -13.15 -13.16 -12.95
C PHE A 60 -13.38 -12.01 -13.94
N PHE A 61 -12.31 -11.34 -14.35
CA PHE A 61 -12.37 -10.18 -15.25
C PHE A 61 -11.67 -10.47 -16.57
N GLY A 62 -12.36 -10.16 -17.67
CA GLY A 62 -11.77 -10.14 -19.00
C GLY A 62 -11.10 -8.80 -19.30
N LEU A 63 -10.19 -8.80 -20.28
CA LEU A 63 -9.59 -7.57 -20.80
C LEU A 63 -10.58 -6.81 -21.69
N PRO A 64 -10.52 -5.47 -21.76
CA PRO A 64 -11.35 -4.71 -22.70
C PRO A 64 -11.00 -5.06 -24.16
N PRO A 65 -11.92 -4.82 -25.11
CA PRO A 65 -11.80 -5.30 -26.49
C PRO A 65 -10.52 -4.91 -27.23
N ASP A 66 -9.87 -3.81 -26.87
CA ASP A 66 -8.67 -3.29 -27.56
C ASP A 66 -7.34 -3.80 -26.95
N TYR A 67 -7.41 -4.68 -25.94
CA TYR A 67 -6.25 -5.17 -25.19
C TYR A 67 -6.13 -6.69 -25.23
N VAL A 68 -4.90 -7.18 -25.17
CA VAL A 68 -4.56 -8.62 -25.16
C VAL A 68 -3.40 -8.91 -24.21
N PRO A 69 -3.28 -10.14 -23.69
CA PRO A 69 -2.11 -10.55 -22.94
C PRO A 69 -0.88 -10.66 -23.86
N GLN A 70 0.25 -10.11 -23.44
CA GLN A 70 1.55 -10.24 -24.13
C GLN A 70 2.25 -11.55 -23.80
N ASN A 71 2.15 -12.01 -22.56
CA ASN A 71 2.81 -13.21 -22.05
C ASN A 71 1.82 -14.35 -21.82
N THR A 72 2.35 -15.57 -21.74
CA THR A 72 1.57 -16.72 -21.23
C THR A 72 1.17 -16.43 -19.79
N THR A 73 -0.13 -16.43 -19.52
CA THR A 73 -0.71 -16.20 -18.21
C THR A 73 -0.11 -17.16 -17.19
N LYS A 74 0.52 -16.62 -16.14
CA LYS A 74 0.84 -17.40 -14.95
C LYS A 74 -0.39 -17.36 -14.05
N ALA A 75 -1.04 -18.51 -13.90
CA ALA A 75 -2.21 -18.69 -13.06
C ALA A 75 -2.00 -19.91 -12.14
N PRO A 76 -1.12 -19.82 -11.13
CA PRO A 76 -1.06 -20.88 -10.13
C PRO A 76 -2.40 -20.96 -9.40
N GLN A 77 -2.96 -22.18 -9.29
CA GLN A 77 -4.19 -22.45 -8.52
C GLN A 77 -4.03 -22.17 -7.02
N PHE A 78 -2.79 -22.08 -6.54
CA PHE A 78 -2.47 -21.64 -5.18
C PHE A 78 -1.20 -20.80 -5.25
N GLY A 79 -1.35 -19.49 -5.07
CA GLY A 79 -0.27 -18.52 -5.04
C GLY A 79 -0.47 -17.52 -3.92
N HIS A 80 0.38 -16.50 -3.91
CA HIS A 80 0.27 -15.37 -3.00
C HIS A 80 0.78 -14.10 -3.69
N PHE A 81 0.41 -12.94 -3.18
CA PHE A 81 0.86 -11.66 -3.72
C PHE A 81 0.98 -10.59 -2.63
N LEU A 82 2.02 -9.78 -2.71
CA LEU A 82 2.26 -8.65 -1.80
C LEU A 82 1.47 -7.42 -2.25
N PHE A 83 0.32 -7.16 -1.65
CA PHE A 83 -0.49 -5.97 -1.90
C PHE A 83 -0.03 -4.79 -1.04
N TRP A 84 0.09 -3.62 -1.65
CA TRP A 84 0.26 -2.38 -0.91
C TRP A 84 -1.06 -1.97 -0.24
N THR A 85 -1.01 -1.54 1.02
CA THR A 85 -2.20 -1.14 1.78
C THR A 85 -2.26 0.36 2.08
N GLY A 86 -1.38 1.15 1.46
CA GLY A 86 -1.14 2.55 1.83
C GLY A 86 -0.19 2.73 3.03
N LYS A 87 0.10 1.65 3.77
CA LYS A 87 0.98 1.66 4.94
C LYS A 87 2.08 0.59 4.90
N ALA A 88 1.70 -0.62 4.52
CA ALA A 88 2.59 -1.77 4.48
C ALA A 88 2.24 -2.68 3.31
N LEU A 89 3.21 -3.50 2.88
CA LEU A 89 2.93 -4.63 2.02
C LEU A 89 2.33 -5.76 2.85
N LYS A 90 1.22 -6.31 2.37
CA LYS A 90 0.54 -7.46 2.98
C LYS A 90 0.55 -8.61 2.01
N ASP A 91 1.05 -9.74 2.49
CA ASP A 91 0.98 -11.00 1.78
C ASP A 91 -0.44 -11.55 1.83
N VAL A 92 -1.01 -11.84 0.67
CA VAL A 92 -2.37 -12.37 0.52
C VAL A 92 -2.31 -13.63 -0.31
N GLU A 93 -2.74 -14.74 0.28
CA GLU A 93 -2.81 -16.05 -0.36
C GLU A 93 -4.12 -16.22 -1.16
N GLY A 94 -4.05 -16.92 -2.29
CA GLY A 94 -5.22 -17.23 -3.12
C GLY A 94 -4.87 -17.70 -4.54
N GLU A 95 -5.89 -17.86 -5.39
CA GLU A 95 -5.69 -18.00 -6.84
C GLU A 95 -5.16 -16.67 -7.39
N THR A 96 -3.98 -16.68 -8.01
CA THR A 96 -3.38 -15.47 -8.58
C THR A 96 -3.40 -15.51 -10.09
N PHE A 97 -3.63 -14.36 -10.71
CA PHE A 97 -3.58 -14.18 -12.15
C PHE A 97 -2.80 -12.90 -12.44
N MET A 98 -1.63 -13.06 -13.07
CA MET A 98 -0.76 -11.93 -13.43
C MET A 98 -0.43 -12.00 -14.91
N VAL A 99 -0.58 -10.86 -15.58
CA VAL A 99 -0.41 -10.78 -17.04
C VAL A 99 0.08 -9.41 -17.45
N THR A 100 0.97 -9.37 -18.43
CA THR A 100 1.37 -8.13 -19.09
C THR A 100 0.35 -7.84 -20.19
N ILE A 101 -0.25 -6.66 -20.17
CA ILE A 101 -1.30 -6.27 -21.11
C ILE A 101 -0.70 -5.34 -22.17
N VAL A 102 -1.00 -5.59 -23.44
CA VAL A 102 -0.64 -4.73 -24.57
C VAL A 102 -1.87 -4.39 -25.40
N ALA A 103 -1.77 -3.34 -26.23
CA ALA A 103 -2.77 -3.08 -27.25
C ALA A 103 -2.78 -4.21 -28.28
N LYS A 104 -3.96 -4.47 -28.86
CA LYS A 104 -4.06 -5.35 -30.02
C LYS A 104 -3.25 -4.80 -31.20
N PRO A 105 -2.59 -5.65 -31.99
CA PRO A 105 -1.77 -5.21 -33.14
C PRO A 105 -2.50 -4.27 -34.11
N ASP A 106 -3.77 -4.54 -34.39
CA ASP A 106 -4.62 -3.73 -35.28
C ASP A 106 -5.62 -2.84 -34.51
N GLY A 107 -5.37 -2.65 -33.21
CA GLY A 107 -6.22 -1.91 -32.30
C GLY A 107 -5.83 -0.44 -32.17
N LYS A 108 -6.42 0.21 -31.17
CA LYS A 108 -6.00 1.55 -30.75
C LYS A 108 -4.61 1.49 -30.12
N GLU A 109 -3.91 2.63 -30.14
CA GLU A 109 -2.67 2.80 -29.38
C GLU A 109 -2.90 2.49 -27.89
N PHE A 110 -1.90 1.87 -27.25
CA PHE A 110 -1.98 1.51 -25.85
C PHE A 110 -2.14 2.77 -24.98
N SER A 111 -3.17 2.78 -24.15
CA SER A 111 -3.37 3.83 -23.15
C SER A 111 -3.56 3.21 -21.77
N SER A 112 -2.53 3.33 -20.92
CA SER A 112 -2.61 2.89 -19.52
C SER A 112 -3.76 3.58 -18.78
N TYR A 113 -4.02 4.86 -19.07
CA TYR A 113 -5.11 5.62 -18.47
C TYR A 113 -6.49 5.03 -18.82
N VAL A 114 -6.75 4.78 -20.11
CA VAL A 114 -8.05 4.22 -20.55
C VAL A 114 -8.22 2.80 -20.02
N LEU A 115 -7.17 1.98 -20.06
CA LEU A 115 -7.19 0.64 -19.50
C LEU A 115 -7.55 0.66 -18.01
N LYS A 116 -6.81 1.46 -17.21
CA LYS A 116 -7.06 1.60 -15.76
C LYS A 116 -8.49 2.07 -15.47
N LYS A 117 -8.99 3.08 -16.18
CA LYS A 117 -10.37 3.58 -15.98
C LYS A 117 -11.43 2.53 -16.30
N ASN A 118 -11.24 1.76 -17.36
CA ASN A 118 -12.15 0.68 -17.70
C ASN A 118 -12.11 -0.47 -16.68
N MET A 119 -10.91 -0.84 -16.20
CA MET A 119 -10.76 -1.86 -15.15
C MET A 119 -11.35 -1.41 -13.82
N GLU A 120 -11.09 -0.16 -13.40
CA GLU A 120 -11.68 0.43 -12.19
C GLU A 120 -13.21 0.35 -12.22
N ALA A 121 -13.83 0.68 -13.36
CA ALA A 121 -15.28 0.56 -13.52
C ALA A 121 -15.78 -0.89 -13.40
N LEU A 122 -15.08 -1.86 -13.99
CA LEU A 122 -15.43 -3.30 -13.86
C LEU A 122 -15.28 -3.78 -12.40
N PHE A 123 -14.22 -3.37 -11.72
CA PHE A 123 -13.97 -3.72 -10.33
C PHE A 123 -15.06 -3.17 -9.41
N GLN A 124 -15.44 -1.90 -9.59
CA GLN A 124 -16.53 -1.28 -8.82
C GLN A 124 -17.87 -1.97 -9.05
N GLN A 125 -18.20 -2.35 -10.29
CA GLN A 125 -19.41 -3.13 -10.60
C GLN A 125 -19.42 -4.50 -9.92
N ALA A 126 -18.25 -5.09 -9.74
CA ALA A 126 -18.04 -6.34 -9.00
C ALA A 126 -18.00 -6.14 -7.47
N GLY A 127 -18.17 -4.92 -6.96
CA GLY A 127 -18.13 -4.63 -5.52
C GLY A 127 -16.73 -4.59 -4.93
N ALA A 128 -15.69 -4.44 -5.75
CA ALA A 128 -14.33 -4.24 -5.25
C ALA A 128 -14.21 -2.90 -4.52
N VAL A 129 -13.36 -2.88 -3.50
CA VAL A 129 -13.05 -1.70 -2.70
C VAL A 129 -11.60 -1.31 -2.95
N LYS A 130 -11.36 -0.05 -3.33
CA LYS A 130 -9.99 0.47 -3.45
C LYS A 130 -9.36 0.56 -2.06
N ILE A 131 -8.24 -0.12 -1.88
CA ILE A 131 -7.48 -0.16 -0.63
C ILE A 131 -6.48 0.99 -0.61
N SER A 132 -5.72 1.19 -1.68
CA SER A 132 -4.72 2.25 -1.73
C SER A 132 -4.45 2.79 -3.13
N ASP A 133 -3.97 4.03 -3.17
CA ASP A 133 -3.57 4.74 -4.37
C ASP A 133 -2.45 5.69 -3.97
N GLY A 134 -1.21 5.33 -4.30
CA GLY A 134 -0.06 6.12 -3.88
C GLY A 134 1.28 5.44 -4.07
N LYS A 135 2.34 6.24 -3.94
CA LYS A 135 3.71 5.74 -4.02
C LYS A 135 4.05 4.91 -2.79
N ILE A 136 4.62 3.72 -3.02
CA ILE A 136 5.17 2.88 -1.96
C ILE A 136 6.48 3.54 -1.49
N PRO A 137 6.64 3.80 -0.17
CA PRO A 137 7.88 4.33 0.37
C PRO A 137 9.09 3.42 0.11
N ASP A 138 10.26 4.01 -0.15
CA ASP A 138 11.48 3.26 -0.47
C ASP A 138 11.93 2.32 0.65
N ASP A 139 11.69 2.69 1.91
CA ASP A 139 11.96 1.84 3.08
C ASP A 139 11.08 0.60 3.08
N ALA A 140 9.80 0.71 2.72
CA ALA A 140 8.92 -0.44 2.56
C ALA A 140 9.40 -1.35 1.40
N LEU A 141 9.79 -0.78 0.26
CA LEU A 141 10.31 -1.57 -0.89
C LEU A 141 11.62 -2.30 -0.57
N LYS A 142 12.47 -1.76 0.31
CA LYS A 142 13.72 -2.41 0.75
C LYS A 142 13.49 -3.66 1.60
N THR A 143 12.31 -3.81 2.20
CA THR A 143 11.98 -5.02 2.97
C THR A 143 11.67 -6.22 2.08
N ILE A 144 11.49 -6.01 0.77
CA ILE A 144 11.11 -7.04 -0.18
C ILE A 144 12.34 -7.85 -0.60
N PRO A 145 12.30 -9.20 -0.45
CA PRO A 145 13.32 -10.11 -0.97
C PRO A 145 13.52 -9.95 -2.48
N ASP A 146 14.76 -10.08 -2.94
CA ASP A 146 15.12 -9.89 -4.37
C ASP A 146 14.34 -10.81 -5.31
N ASP A 147 14.05 -12.03 -4.88
CA ASP A 147 13.31 -13.06 -5.63
C ASP A 147 11.83 -12.72 -5.82
N VAL A 148 11.24 -11.88 -4.96
CA VAL A 148 9.82 -11.47 -5.04
C VAL A 148 9.64 -10.17 -5.83
N ARG A 149 10.72 -9.40 -6.06
CA ARG A 149 10.63 -8.10 -6.76
C ARG A 149 10.08 -8.23 -8.18
N GLY A 150 10.41 -9.32 -8.88
CA GLY A 150 9.91 -9.58 -10.22
C GLY A 150 8.38 -9.70 -10.25
N ASP A 151 7.81 -10.43 -9.31
CA ASP A 151 6.36 -10.59 -9.19
C ASP A 151 5.68 -9.25 -8.85
N LEU A 152 6.31 -8.45 -7.98
CA LEU A 152 5.80 -7.12 -7.66
C LEU A 152 5.74 -6.19 -8.88
N ILE A 153 6.78 -6.22 -9.74
CA ILE A 153 6.79 -5.48 -11.02
C ILE A 153 5.65 -5.98 -11.91
N MET A 154 5.45 -7.29 -11.98
CA MET A 154 4.42 -7.88 -12.82
C MET A 154 3.00 -7.54 -12.35
N GLY A 155 2.76 -7.45 -11.04
CA GLY A 155 1.43 -7.20 -10.48
C GLY A 155 1.11 -5.73 -10.21
N LEU A 156 2.00 -4.98 -9.55
CA LEU A 156 1.79 -3.58 -9.20
C LEU A 156 2.41 -2.59 -10.21
N GLY A 157 3.16 -3.09 -11.19
CA GLY A 157 3.88 -2.27 -12.17
C GLY A 157 5.21 -1.74 -11.65
N ASP A 158 5.72 -0.68 -12.28
CA ASP A 158 6.99 -0.06 -11.92
C ASP A 158 6.85 0.82 -10.66
N VAL A 159 6.67 0.16 -9.51
CA VAL A 159 6.42 0.80 -8.20
C VAL A 159 7.59 1.61 -7.64
N TRP A 160 8.79 1.47 -8.23
CA TRP A 160 9.95 2.28 -7.88
C TRP A 160 9.80 3.70 -8.44
N ASN A 161 9.23 3.82 -9.65
CA ASN A 161 9.08 5.09 -10.34
C ASN A 161 7.65 5.66 -10.27
N ASN A 162 6.64 4.81 -10.09
CA ASN A 162 5.22 5.19 -10.19
C ASN A 162 4.42 4.82 -8.93
N PRO A 163 3.27 5.48 -8.68
CA PRO A 163 2.31 5.04 -7.67
C PRO A 163 1.80 3.62 -7.95
N ALA A 164 1.52 2.88 -6.86
CA ALA A 164 0.79 1.61 -6.90
C ALA A 164 -0.68 1.85 -6.56
N GLU A 165 -1.55 1.08 -7.18
CA GLU A 165 -2.99 1.06 -6.92
C GLU A 165 -3.40 -0.36 -6.54
N THR A 166 -4.18 -0.50 -5.46
CA THR A 166 -4.68 -1.77 -4.92
C THR A 166 -6.09 -1.65 -4.41
#